data_AF-A0A2E7AR50-F1
#
_entry.id   AF-A0A2E7AR50-F1
#
_cell.length_a   1.000
_cell.length_b   1.000
_cell.length_c   1.000
_cell.angle_alpha   90.00
_cell.angle_beta   90.00
_cell.angle_gamma   90.00
#
_symmetry.space_group_name_H-M   'P 1'
#
loop_
_entity.id
_entity.type
_entity.pdbx_description
1 polymer ?
#
loop_
_entity_poly.entity_id
_entity_poly.type
_entity_poly.pdbx_seq_one_letter_code
_entity_poly.pdbx_strand_id
1 'polypeptide(L)'
;SRGPEPGFDFTVEADGTLQFDPSLDSLIGGRGTRDIVLRGTQVNIDVSALSYNKLDLIGAGNLTGATGPVSFILMPGGHGLTMATSRGPEPGFDFTVEADGTLQFDPSFDTLIDGRGTRDMMLHGTRISIDARSLTASFAVEGLTINPVEKILVANFMPGAHQLHSSEIDFVFTVTPDLTVDYGTELDEDVSGRGTATLIVNGRESDNDPVKMIVGTALGDALGAARRLIHLRQVISNERLARDFWFAPTCSYC
;
A
#
# COMPACT_ATOMS: atom_id res chain seq x y z
N SER A 1 -4.63 -9.89 5.21
CA SER A 1 -3.65 -10.10 6.29
C SER A 1 -3.91 -9.03 7.34
N ARG A 2 -3.68 -9.31 8.63
CA ARG A 2 -3.53 -8.24 9.63
C ARG A 2 -2.31 -7.44 9.16
N GLY A 3 -2.44 -6.14 8.95
CA GLY A 3 -1.34 -5.27 8.53
C GLY A 3 -0.19 -5.31 9.55
N PRO A 4 0.92 -4.59 9.31
CA PRO A 4 1.93 -4.43 10.35
C PRO A 4 1.26 -3.91 11.64
N GLU A 5 1.56 -4.56 12.77
CA GLU A 5 0.98 -4.17 14.06
C GLU A 5 1.98 -3.31 14.81
N PRO A 6 1.60 -2.08 15.20
CA PRO A 6 2.43 -1.29 16.11
C PRO A 6 2.50 -2.00 17.46
N GLY A 7 3.71 -2.12 18.00
CA GLY A 7 3.95 -2.89 19.22
C GLY A 7 5.34 -2.65 19.77
N PHE A 8 5.49 -2.90 21.06
CA PHE A 8 6.76 -2.88 21.76
C PHE A 8 6.74 -3.97 22.83
N ASP A 9 7.92 -4.45 23.19
CA ASP A 9 8.07 -5.44 24.24
C ASP A 9 8.23 -4.78 25.60
N PHE A 10 7.61 -5.37 26.61
CA PHE A 10 7.82 -5.03 28.01
C PHE A 10 7.83 -6.29 28.88
N THR A 11 8.54 -6.21 29.99
CA THR A 11 8.62 -7.23 31.02
C THR A 11 7.89 -6.74 32.26
N VAL A 12 7.11 -7.62 32.90
CA VAL A 12 6.63 -7.39 34.25
C VAL A 12 7.58 -8.11 35.20
N GLU A 13 8.28 -7.33 36.02
CA GLU A 13 9.25 -7.85 36.98
C GLU A 13 8.57 -8.57 38.15
N ALA A 14 9.34 -9.33 38.94
CA ALA A 14 8.82 -10.09 40.08
C ALA A 14 8.14 -9.20 41.13
N ASP A 15 8.58 -7.94 41.25
CA ASP A 15 7.97 -6.95 42.13
C ASP A 15 6.73 -6.28 41.53
N GLY A 16 6.32 -6.67 40.33
CA GLY A 16 5.17 -6.20 39.56
C GLY A 16 5.38 -4.90 38.79
N THR A 17 6.60 -4.36 38.75
CA THR A 17 6.92 -3.16 37.95
C THR A 17 7.18 -3.50 36.48
N LEU A 18 6.94 -2.53 35.60
CA LEU A 18 7.15 -2.64 34.17
C LEU A 18 8.58 -2.23 33.79
N GLN A 19 9.22 -3.01 32.93
CA GLN A 19 10.48 -2.66 32.26
C GLN A 19 10.30 -2.76 30.75
N PHE A 20 10.89 -1.83 30.01
CA PHE A 20 10.90 -1.82 28.53
C PHE A 20 12.19 -1.12 28.06
N ASP A 21 12.41 -0.92 26.76
CA ASP A 21 13.64 -0.29 26.24
C ASP A 21 13.73 1.22 26.61
N PRO A 22 14.83 1.74 27.21
CA PRO A 22 15.04 3.16 27.55
C PRO A 22 14.76 4.15 26.42
N SER A 23 15.00 3.76 25.18
CA SER A 23 14.72 4.59 24.01
C SER A 23 13.25 4.99 23.88
N LEU A 24 12.34 4.25 24.52
CA LEU A 24 10.89 4.49 24.48
C LEU A 24 10.39 5.47 25.55
N ASP A 25 11.24 5.97 26.47
CA ASP A 25 10.79 6.82 27.60
C ASP A 25 10.11 8.14 27.19
N SER A 26 10.41 8.65 25.99
CA SER A 26 9.74 9.82 25.43
C SER A 26 8.31 9.52 24.95
N LEU A 27 8.01 8.25 24.63
CA LEU A 27 6.78 7.79 23.99
C LEU A 27 5.90 6.93 24.90
N ILE A 28 6.50 6.31 25.91
CA ILE A 28 5.87 5.42 26.88
C ILE A 28 6.36 5.80 28.27
N GLY A 29 5.44 6.21 29.14
CA GLY A 29 5.72 6.41 30.56
C GLY A 29 5.40 5.15 31.36
N GLY A 30 5.95 5.05 32.57
CA GLY A 30 5.61 3.96 33.50
C GLY A 30 6.70 2.93 33.73
N ARG A 31 7.90 3.13 33.18
CA ARG A 31 9.06 2.29 33.49
C ARG A 31 9.36 2.34 34.99
N GLY A 32 9.53 1.18 35.61
CA GLY A 32 9.69 1.04 37.06
C GLY A 32 8.43 1.31 37.86
N THR A 33 7.26 1.45 37.22
CA THR A 33 5.95 1.58 37.88
C THR A 33 5.05 0.40 37.50
N ARG A 34 3.85 0.35 38.05
CA ARG A 34 2.83 -0.67 37.73
C ARG A 34 1.85 -0.22 36.64
N ASP A 35 2.00 1.02 36.17
CA ASP A 35 1.05 1.69 35.27
C ASP A 35 1.76 2.06 33.98
N ILE A 36 1.17 1.74 32.83
CA ILE A 36 1.71 2.15 31.53
C ILE A 36 0.99 3.39 31.00
N VAL A 37 1.76 4.35 30.48
CA VAL A 37 1.23 5.58 29.87
C VAL A 37 1.67 5.63 28.41
N LEU A 38 0.75 5.41 27.48
CA LEU A 38 1.03 5.52 26.05
C LEU A 38 0.90 6.98 25.62
N ARG A 39 2.02 7.62 25.26
CA ARG A 39 2.06 9.00 24.76
C ARG A 39 2.09 9.03 23.24
N GLY A 40 2.83 8.12 22.62
CA GLY A 40 3.02 8.05 21.17
C GLY A 40 3.70 9.29 20.58
N THR A 41 3.75 9.34 19.25
CA THR A 41 4.25 10.46 18.46
C THR A 41 3.10 11.08 17.68
N GLN A 42 2.98 12.40 17.71
CA GLN A 42 2.10 13.09 16.78
C GLN A 42 2.71 13.03 15.38
N VAL A 43 1.98 12.39 14.46
CA VAL A 43 2.30 12.29 13.05
C VAL A 43 1.20 13.01 12.27
N ASN A 44 1.57 13.89 11.34
CA ASN A 44 0.63 14.55 10.45
C ASN A 44 0.66 13.86 9.09
N ILE A 45 -0.50 13.49 8.56
CA ILE A 45 -0.64 12.83 7.26
C ILE A 45 -1.51 13.72 6.37
N ASP A 46 -0.92 14.26 5.32
CA ASP A 46 -1.60 15.05 4.29
C ASP A 46 -1.88 14.19 3.06
N VAL A 47 -3.17 14.04 2.77
CA VAL A 47 -3.69 13.30 1.62
C VAL A 47 -4.48 14.20 0.67
N SER A 48 -4.39 15.51 0.85
CA SER A 48 -5.18 16.50 0.08
C SER A 48 -4.87 16.49 -1.43
N ALA A 49 -3.70 15.99 -1.83
CA ALA A 49 -3.36 15.82 -3.23
C ALA A 49 -3.97 14.54 -3.84
N LEU A 50 -4.43 13.58 -3.05
CA LEU A 50 -5.08 12.37 -3.54
C LEU A 50 -6.55 12.60 -3.87
N SER A 51 -7.11 11.78 -4.77
CA SER A 51 -8.51 11.92 -5.20
C SER A 51 -9.50 11.08 -4.38
N TYR A 52 -9.05 10.24 -3.46
CA TYR A 52 -9.91 9.33 -2.69
C TYR A 52 -10.89 10.06 -1.77
N ASN A 53 -12.10 9.51 -1.64
CA ASN A 53 -13.10 10.01 -0.70
C ASN A 53 -12.94 9.43 0.72
N LYS A 54 -12.28 8.27 0.84
CA LYS A 54 -12.13 7.51 2.07
C LYS A 54 -10.76 6.83 2.15
N LEU A 55 -10.16 6.88 3.34
CA LEU A 55 -8.93 6.20 3.68
C LEU A 55 -9.09 5.47 5.01
N ASP A 56 -8.29 4.45 5.26
CA ASP A 56 -8.22 3.75 6.55
C ASP A 56 -6.77 3.60 7.00
N LEU A 57 -6.48 4.13 8.19
CA LEU A 57 -5.21 3.92 8.88
C LEU A 57 -5.40 2.71 9.81
N ILE A 58 -4.74 1.61 9.47
CA ILE A 58 -4.91 0.34 10.14
C ILE A 58 -4.60 0.49 11.63
N GLY A 59 -5.61 0.21 12.47
CA GLY A 59 -5.50 0.31 13.92
C GLY A 59 -5.79 1.70 14.52
N ALA A 60 -5.94 2.74 13.70
CA ALA A 60 -6.28 4.10 14.16
C ALA A 60 -7.67 4.57 13.67
N GLY A 61 -8.16 4.03 12.55
CA GLY A 61 -9.52 4.25 12.05
C GLY A 61 -9.59 4.92 10.67
N ASN A 62 -10.82 5.22 10.26
CA ASN A 62 -11.13 5.69 8.91
C ASN A 62 -11.10 7.23 8.84
N LEU A 63 -10.59 7.75 7.73
CA LEU A 63 -10.68 9.15 7.33
C LEU A 63 -11.66 9.30 6.18
N THR A 64 -12.57 10.26 6.26
CA THR A 64 -13.52 10.59 5.20
C THR A 64 -13.45 12.08 4.88
N GLY A 65 -13.29 12.43 3.61
CA GLY A 65 -13.33 13.82 3.15
C GLY A 65 -12.23 14.72 3.72
N ALA A 66 -11.04 14.19 3.98
CA ALA A 66 -9.90 14.99 4.43
C ALA A 66 -9.44 15.95 3.32
N THR A 67 -9.42 17.24 3.60
CA THR A 67 -9.00 18.29 2.65
C THR A 67 -7.65 18.93 3.01
N GLY A 68 -6.89 18.30 3.90
CA GLY A 68 -5.61 18.78 4.41
C GLY A 68 -4.98 17.79 5.39
N PRO A 69 -3.86 18.18 6.04
CA PRO A 69 -3.17 17.33 7.01
C PRO A 69 -4.07 16.90 8.17
N VAL A 70 -4.04 15.63 8.52
CA VAL A 70 -4.69 15.07 9.71
C VAL A 70 -3.65 14.54 10.67
N SER A 71 -3.78 14.91 11.95
CA SER A 71 -2.86 14.48 13.01
C SER A 71 -3.33 13.18 13.67
N PHE A 72 -2.39 12.26 13.85
CA PHE A 72 -2.56 11.01 14.58
C PHE A 72 -1.55 10.91 15.70
N ILE A 73 -1.92 10.27 16.80
CA ILE A 73 -0.97 9.85 17.83
C ILE A 73 -0.64 8.39 17.57
N LEU A 74 0.57 8.12 17.08
CA LEU A 74 1.01 6.79 16.67
C LEU A 74 2.12 6.27 17.59
N MET A 75 2.03 4.99 17.93
CA MET A 75 3.11 4.29 18.64
C MET A 75 4.24 3.93 17.68
N PRO A 76 5.49 3.74 18.16
CA PRO A 76 6.54 3.15 17.34
C PRO A 76 6.14 1.79 16.77
N GLY A 77 6.74 1.46 15.62
CA GLY A 77 6.48 0.24 14.88
C GLY A 77 5.79 0.51 13.55
N GLY A 78 5.36 -0.58 12.92
CA GLY A 78 4.76 -0.53 11.59
C GLY A 78 3.28 -0.14 11.63
N HIS A 79 2.87 0.61 10.62
CA HIS A 79 1.51 1.10 10.37
C HIS A 79 1.20 0.92 8.90
N GLY A 80 -0.07 0.71 8.56
CA GLY A 80 -0.52 0.60 7.17
C GLY A 80 -1.59 1.63 6.87
N LEU A 81 -1.45 2.34 5.74
CA LEU A 81 -2.46 3.24 5.23
C LEU A 81 -3.06 2.67 3.95
N THR A 82 -4.37 2.49 3.94
CA THR A 82 -5.12 1.95 2.81
C THR A 82 -6.13 2.98 2.30
N MET A 83 -6.35 3.00 1.00
CA MET A 83 -7.41 3.79 0.39
C MET A 83 -8.64 2.89 0.33
N ALA A 84 -9.61 3.20 1.18
CA ALA A 84 -10.73 2.31 1.39
C ALA A 84 -11.66 2.35 0.17
N THR A 85 -11.86 1.18 -0.43
CA THR A 85 -12.76 1.00 -1.57
C THR A 85 -14.06 0.34 -1.11
N SER A 86 -15.16 0.54 -1.85
CA SER A 86 -16.42 -0.16 -1.55
C SER A 86 -16.43 -1.59 -2.10
N ARG A 87 -15.68 -1.81 -3.19
CA ARG A 87 -15.47 -3.11 -3.84
C ARG A 87 -14.06 -3.16 -4.41
N GLY A 88 -13.51 -4.38 -4.49
CA GLY A 88 -12.23 -4.61 -5.13
C GLY A 88 -11.01 -4.44 -4.21
N PRO A 89 -9.81 -4.37 -4.80
CA PRO A 89 -8.59 -4.21 -4.03
C PRO A 89 -8.50 -2.83 -3.37
N GLU A 90 -7.84 -2.77 -2.22
CA GLU A 90 -7.55 -1.52 -1.49
C GLU A 90 -6.06 -1.18 -1.70
N PRO A 91 -5.73 -0.18 -2.53
CA PRO A 91 -4.36 0.26 -2.67
C PRO A 91 -3.88 0.86 -1.35
N GLY A 92 -2.62 0.64 -1.01
CA GLY A 92 -2.08 1.07 0.26
C GLY A 92 -0.59 0.82 0.35
N PHE A 93 0.00 1.30 1.44
CA PHE A 93 1.41 1.10 1.74
C PHE A 93 1.63 1.07 3.24
N ASP A 94 2.76 0.47 3.61
CA ASP A 94 3.21 0.38 4.99
C ASP A 94 4.28 1.45 5.26
N PHE A 95 4.26 1.99 6.47
CA PHE A 95 5.29 2.88 6.99
C PHE A 95 5.60 2.51 8.44
N THR A 96 6.76 2.93 8.93
CA THR A 96 7.23 2.71 10.30
C THR A 96 7.36 4.06 10.97
N VAL A 97 6.85 4.15 12.20
CA VAL A 97 7.20 5.21 13.14
C VAL A 97 8.39 4.69 13.96
N GLU A 98 9.54 5.31 13.79
CA GLU A 98 10.76 4.96 14.51
C GLU A 98 10.67 5.36 15.99
N ALA A 99 11.59 4.88 16.82
CA ALA A 99 11.62 5.19 18.26
C ALA A 99 11.83 6.70 18.56
N ASP A 100 12.44 7.45 17.65
CA ASP A 100 12.54 8.91 17.74
C ASP A 100 11.30 9.66 17.19
N GLY A 101 10.33 8.90 16.70
CA GLY A 101 9.08 9.36 16.12
C GLY A 101 9.16 9.71 14.64
N THR A 102 10.32 9.56 13.99
CA THR A 102 10.44 9.84 12.55
C THR A 102 9.83 8.72 11.69
N LEU A 103 9.45 9.07 10.47
CA LEU A 103 8.79 8.15 9.54
C LEU A 103 9.79 7.47 8.61
N GLN A 104 9.60 6.18 8.38
CA GLN A 104 10.28 5.41 7.34
C GLN A 104 9.27 4.62 6.51
N PHE A 105 9.51 4.45 5.21
CA PHE A 105 8.69 3.66 4.30
C PHE A 105 9.56 3.08 3.17
N ASP A 106 9.02 2.29 2.24
CA ASP A 106 9.82 1.77 1.12
C ASP A 106 10.36 2.93 0.24
N PRO A 107 11.67 3.00 -0.08
CA PRO A 107 12.24 4.02 -0.97
C PRO A 107 11.58 4.12 -2.34
N SER A 108 10.88 3.07 -2.80
CA SER A 108 10.11 3.14 -4.05
C SER A 108 9.00 4.20 -4.05
N PHE A 109 8.62 4.71 -2.87
CA PHE A 109 7.62 5.77 -2.72
C PHE A 109 8.22 7.18 -2.60
N ASP A 110 9.54 7.36 -2.65
CA ASP A 110 10.16 8.68 -2.43
C ASP A 110 9.78 9.74 -3.49
N THR A 111 9.27 9.34 -4.66
CA THR A 111 8.74 10.25 -5.68
C THR A 111 7.25 10.59 -5.47
N LEU A 112 6.58 9.88 -4.56
CA LEU A 112 5.13 9.90 -4.35
C LEU A 112 4.75 10.36 -2.95
N ILE A 113 5.68 10.26 -2.00
CA ILE A 113 5.48 10.54 -0.58
C ILE A 113 6.67 11.36 -0.07
N ASP A 114 6.40 12.57 0.40
CA ASP A 114 7.36 13.35 1.17
C ASP A 114 7.25 13.01 2.67
N GLY A 115 8.31 13.28 3.44
CA GLY A 115 8.27 13.17 4.90
C GLY A 115 9.12 12.07 5.52
N ARG A 116 9.92 11.36 4.73
CA ARG A 116 10.90 10.40 5.27
C ARG A 116 11.85 11.10 6.24
N GLY A 117 12.02 10.50 7.42
CA GLY A 117 12.85 11.07 8.48
C GLY A 117 12.22 12.27 9.20
N THR A 118 10.94 12.58 8.93
CA THR A 118 10.19 13.65 9.62
C THR A 118 8.98 13.05 10.34
N ARG A 119 8.11 13.90 10.91
CA ARG A 119 6.82 13.51 11.51
C ARG A 119 5.62 13.92 10.65
N ASP A 120 5.89 14.42 9.45
CA ASP A 120 4.90 15.01 8.55
C ASP A 120 5.01 14.29 7.21
N MET A 121 3.96 13.56 6.84
CA MET A 121 3.87 12.82 5.58
C MET A 121 2.94 13.54 4.61
N MET A 122 3.34 13.72 3.36
CA MET A 122 2.48 14.24 2.30
C MET A 122 2.43 13.26 1.12
N LEU A 123 1.22 12.82 0.76
CA LEU A 123 1.00 11.85 -0.32
C LEU A 123 0.57 12.59 -1.58
N HIS A 124 1.43 12.56 -2.60
CA HIS A 124 1.16 13.16 -3.92
C HIS A 124 0.41 12.21 -4.85
N GLY A 125 0.74 10.92 -4.78
CA GLY A 125 0.22 9.91 -5.70
C GLY A 125 0.67 10.11 -7.15
N THR A 126 0.09 9.31 -8.04
CA THR A 126 0.32 9.32 -9.49
C THR A 126 -0.87 9.93 -10.19
N ARG A 127 -0.62 10.96 -11.00
CA ARG A 127 -1.65 11.60 -11.82
C ARG A 127 -1.98 10.74 -13.04
N ILE A 128 -3.16 10.14 -13.06
CA ILE A 128 -3.67 9.32 -14.17
C ILE A 128 -4.84 10.02 -14.86
N SER A 129 -4.86 9.95 -16.18
CA SER A 129 -5.99 10.37 -17.01
C SER A 129 -6.78 9.15 -17.48
N ILE A 130 -8.08 9.11 -17.25
CA ILE A 130 -8.97 8.04 -17.70
C ILE A 130 -9.93 8.62 -18.72
N ASP A 131 -9.80 8.16 -19.96
CA ASP A 131 -10.67 8.50 -21.08
C ASP A 131 -11.67 7.37 -21.33
N ALA A 132 -12.89 7.55 -20.84
CA ALA A 132 -13.98 6.60 -20.99
C ALA A 132 -15.10 7.15 -21.89
N ARG A 133 -14.79 8.13 -22.75
CA ARG A 133 -15.78 8.79 -23.63
C ARG A 133 -16.45 7.87 -24.64
N SER A 134 -15.90 6.67 -24.86
CA SER A 134 -16.47 5.64 -25.72
C SER A 134 -17.61 4.87 -25.05
N LEU A 135 -17.71 4.91 -23.73
CA LEU A 135 -18.81 4.29 -22.98
C LEU A 135 -20.11 5.09 -23.13
N THR A 136 -21.24 4.42 -22.96
CA THR A 136 -22.57 5.02 -22.99
C THR A 136 -23.08 5.40 -21.59
N ALA A 137 -22.67 4.66 -20.56
CA ALA A 137 -23.04 4.91 -19.17
C ALA A 137 -21.87 5.46 -18.34
N SER A 138 -22.20 6.21 -17.29
CA SER A 138 -21.23 6.67 -16.30
C SER A 138 -20.41 5.51 -15.73
N PHE A 139 -19.17 5.80 -15.35
CA PHE A 139 -18.29 4.82 -14.72
C PHE A 139 -17.87 5.29 -13.33
N ALA A 140 -17.47 4.36 -12.49
CA ALA A 140 -16.86 4.63 -11.20
C ALA A 140 -15.46 4.02 -11.17
N VAL A 141 -14.53 4.71 -10.52
CA VAL A 141 -13.34 4.05 -9.99
C VAL A 141 -13.57 3.94 -8.50
N GLU A 142 -13.46 2.73 -7.96
CA GLU A 142 -13.73 2.45 -6.55
C GLU A 142 -12.85 3.33 -5.64
N GLY A 143 -13.46 3.91 -4.59
CA GLY A 143 -12.82 4.91 -3.74
C GLY A 143 -12.88 6.36 -4.27
N LEU A 144 -13.43 6.59 -5.47
CA LEU A 144 -13.77 7.91 -6.01
C LEU A 144 -15.28 8.12 -6.11
N THR A 145 -15.69 9.32 -6.51
CA THR A 145 -17.08 9.60 -6.91
C THR A 145 -17.37 9.04 -8.31
N ILE A 146 -18.65 8.83 -8.63
CA ILE A 146 -19.12 8.46 -9.98
C ILE A 146 -18.75 9.55 -10.98
N ASN A 147 -18.32 9.15 -12.19
CA ASN A 147 -17.81 10.05 -13.21
C ASN A 147 -18.65 9.99 -14.50
N PRO A 148 -18.96 11.18 -15.08
CA PRO A 148 -19.57 11.27 -16.40
C PRO A 148 -18.60 10.82 -17.49
N VAL A 149 -19.11 10.22 -18.57
CA VAL A 149 -18.28 9.80 -19.71
C VAL A 149 -17.88 10.97 -20.59
N GLU A 150 -18.57 12.10 -20.53
CA GLU A 150 -18.33 13.26 -21.39
C GLU A 150 -17.00 13.97 -21.13
N LYS A 151 -16.31 13.61 -20.05
CA LYS A 151 -15.04 14.22 -19.62
C LYS A 151 -14.00 13.15 -19.32
N ILE A 152 -12.74 13.49 -19.63
CA ILE A 152 -11.60 12.73 -19.12
C ILE A 152 -11.54 12.94 -17.61
N LEU A 153 -11.57 11.85 -16.85
CA LEU A 153 -11.28 11.88 -15.42
C LEU A 153 -9.78 12.05 -15.25
N VAL A 154 -9.36 13.03 -14.45
CA VAL A 154 -7.96 13.17 -14.05
C VAL A 154 -7.92 13.07 -12.53
N ALA A 155 -7.22 12.06 -12.02
CA ALA A 155 -7.17 11.75 -10.60
C ALA A 155 -5.75 11.36 -10.18
N ASN A 156 -5.43 11.60 -8.91
CA ASN A 156 -4.18 11.23 -8.30
C ASN A 156 -4.40 9.97 -7.44
N PHE A 157 -3.75 8.88 -7.84
CA PHE A 157 -3.89 7.56 -7.24
C PHE A 157 -2.61 7.13 -6.53
N MET A 158 -2.73 6.42 -5.41
CA MET A 158 -1.58 5.68 -4.88
C MET A 158 -1.27 4.48 -5.77
N PRO A 159 0.00 4.04 -5.87
CA PRO A 159 0.32 2.78 -6.51
C PRO A 159 -0.44 1.61 -5.89
N GLY A 160 -0.77 0.63 -6.71
CA GLY A 160 -1.59 -0.50 -6.33
C GLY A 160 -2.71 -0.75 -7.33
N ALA A 161 -3.55 -1.73 -7.02
CA ALA A 161 -4.67 -2.11 -7.85
C ALA A 161 -5.90 -1.24 -7.54
N HIS A 162 -6.61 -0.84 -8.59
CA HIS A 162 -7.83 -0.04 -8.55
C HIS A 162 -8.87 -0.71 -9.44
N GLN A 163 -10.12 -0.70 -9.03
CA GLN A 163 -11.22 -1.26 -9.82
C GLN A 163 -11.98 -0.13 -10.52
N LEU A 164 -12.16 -0.27 -11.83
CA LEU A 164 -13.07 0.54 -12.64
C LEU A 164 -14.30 -0.28 -12.94
N HIS A 165 -15.47 0.29 -12.65
CA HIS A 165 -16.76 -0.35 -12.86
C HIS A 165 -17.69 0.54 -13.68
N SER A 166 -18.32 -0.05 -14.69
CA SER A 166 -19.48 0.48 -15.41
C SER A 166 -20.44 -0.66 -15.78
N SER A 167 -21.59 -0.34 -16.36
CA SER A 167 -22.51 -1.36 -16.87
C SER A 167 -21.98 -2.12 -18.11
N GLU A 168 -20.95 -1.59 -18.76
CA GLU A 168 -20.37 -2.14 -19.99
C GLU A 168 -19.09 -2.93 -19.70
N ILE A 169 -18.29 -2.48 -18.73
CA ILE A 169 -17.01 -3.11 -18.42
C ILE A 169 -16.70 -2.99 -16.92
N ASP A 170 -16.15 -4.06 -16.36
CA ASP A 170 -15.69 -4.12 -14.97
C ASP A 170 -14.32 -4.80 -14.95
N PHE A 171 -13.30 -4.09 -14.47
CA PHE A 171 -11.94 -4.60 -14.45
C PHE A 171 -11.05 -3.92 -13.41
N VAL A 172 -9.93 -4.58 -13.11
CA VAL A 172 -8.88 -4.06 -12.26
C VAL A 172 -7.72 -3.57 -13.13
N PHE A 173 -7.25 -2.36 -12.86
CA PHE A 173 -5.99 -1.83 -13.38
C PHE A 173 -5.04 -1.54 -12.22
N THR A 174 -3.75 -1.59 -12.48
CA THR A 174 -2.71 -1.27 -11.51
C THR A 174 -2.11 0.08 -11.86
N VAL A 175 -2.08 0.99 -10.89
CA VAL A 175 -1.19 2.16 -10.95
C VAL A 175 0.14 1.72 -10.41
N THR A 176 1.18 1.86 -11.21
CA THR A 176 2.52 1.41 -10.88
C THR A 176 3.32 2.53 -10.18
N PRO A 177 4.34 2.18 -9.38
CA PRO A 177 5.24 3.19 -8.79
C PRO A 177 6.01 4.04 -9.83
N ASP A 178 6.12 3.57 -11.08
CA ASP A 178 6.76 4.30 -12.18
C ASP A 178 5.80 5.27 -12.91
N LEU A 179 4.68 5.59 -12.27
CA LEU A 179 3.71 6.59 -12.69
C LEU A 179 2.89 6.20 -13.94
N THR A 180 2.70 4.90 -14.15
CA THR A 180 1.96 4.39 -15.30
C THR A 180 0.79 3.49 -14.89
N VAL A 181 0.00 3.07 -15.88
CA VAL A 181 -1.05 2.07 -15.71
C VAL A 181 -0.65 0.73 -16.33
N ASP A 182 -1.04 -0.35 -15.68
CA ASP A 182 -0.97 -1.71 -16.19
C ASP A 182 -2.30 -2.43 -15.96
N TYR A 183 -2.60 -3.48 -16.72
CA TYR A 183 -3.85 -4.25 -16.62
C TYR A 183 -3.70 -5.62 -17.30
N GLY A 184 -4.64 -6.55 -17.20
CA GLY A 184 -4.49 -7.85 -17.86
C GLY A 184 -4.51 -7.75 -19.39
N THR A 185 -3.73 -8.57 -20.10
CA THR A 185 -3.67 -8.54 -21.59
C THR A 185 -4.98 -8.96 -22.25
N GLU A 186 -5.85 -9.64 -21.52
CA GLU A 186 -7.22 -9.96 -21.94
C GLU A 186 -8.09 -8.73 -22.16
N LEU A 187 -7.68 -7.57 -21.64
CA LEU A 187 -8.37 -6.28 -21.82
C LEU A 187 -7.86 -5.49 -23.01
N ASP A 188 -6.82 -5.93 -23.74
CA ASP A 188 -6.17 -5.13 -24.79
C ASP A 188 -7.11 -4.78 -25.96
N GLU A 189 -8.25 -5.47 -26.12
CA GLU A 189 -9.28 -5.10 -27.09
C GLU A 189 -10.20 -3.96 -26.61
N ASP A 190 -10.41 -3.85 -25.30
CA ASP A 190 -11.39 -2.97 -24.69
C ASP A 190 -10.73 -1.78 -23.95
N VAL A 191 -9.44 -1.89 -23.64
CA VAL A 191 -8.64 -0.95 -22.85
C VAL A 191 -7.28 -0.76 -23.52
N SER A 192 -6.82 0.49 -23.60
CA SER A 192 -5.49 0.83 -24.13
C SER A 192 -4.74 1.84 -23.24
N GLY A 193 -3.45 2.05 -23.50
CA GLY A 193 -2.60 2.98 -22.73
C GLY A 193 -1.70 2.35 -21.65
N ARG A 194 -1.51 1.02 -21.69
CA ARG A 194 -0.57 0.30 -20.81
C ARG A 194 0.83 0.92 -20.87
N GLY A 195 1.48 1.05 -19.72
CA GLY A 195 2.80 1.68 -19.58
C GLY A 195 2.79 3.20 -19.81
N THR A 196 1.62 3.84 -19.73
CA THR A 196 1.47 5.30 -19.82
C THR A 196 0.67 5.83 -18.63
N ALA A 197 0.62 7.15 -18.45
CA ALA A 197 -0.23 7.80 -17.45
C ALA A 197 -1.70 7.98 -17.91
N THR A 198 -2.09 7.34 -19.02
CA THR A 198 -3.42 7.44 -19.61
C THR A 198 -4.04 6.07 -19.78
N LEU A 199 -5.26 5.88 -19.28
CA LEU A 199 -6.08 4.70 -19.50
C LEU A 199 -7.23 5.08 -20.44
N ILE A 200 -7.33 4.43 -21.60
CA ILE A 200 -8.43 4.65 -22.54
C ILE A 200 -9.35 3.44 -22.46
N VAL A 201 -10.62 3.66 -22.14
CA VAL A 201 -11.64 2.63 -21.96
C VAL A 201 -12.65 2.74 -23.10
N ASN A 202 -12.62 1.75 -23.98
CA ASN A 202 -13.48 1.71 -25.16
C ASN A 202 -14.81 1.02 -24.87
N GLY A 203 -14.81 0.03 -24.00
CA GLY A 203 -16.00 -0.74 -23.62
C GLY A 203 -16.61 -1.55 -24.76
N ARG A 204 -17.21 -2.68 -24.41
CA ARG A 204 -18.21 -3.35 -25.24
C ARG A 204 -19.38 -3.68 -24.32
N GLU A 205 -20.57 -3.84 -24.89
CA GLU A 205 -21.71 -4.35 -24.12
C GLU A 205 -21.29 -5.65 -23.43
N SER A 206 -21.32 -5.68 -22.11
CA SER A 206 -21.09 -6.90 -21.34
C SER A 206 -22.24 -7.87 -21.68
N ASP A 207 -22.06 -8.70 -22.72
CA ASP A 207 -22.72 -9.99 -22.75
C ASP A 207 -22.40 -10.63 -21.40
N ASN A 208 -23.43 -10.87 -20.58
CA ASN A 208 -23.35 -11.36 -19.20
C ASN A 208 -22.72 -12.76 -19.13
N ASP A 209 -21.45 -12.90 -19.52
CA ASP A 209 -20.69 -14.13 -19.54
C ASP A 209 -19.91 -14.22 -18.22
N PRO A 210 -20.33 -15.09 -17.28
CA PRO A 210 -19.71 -15.24 -15.97
C PRO A 210 -18.24 -15.70 -16.06
N VAL A 211 -17.76 -16.14 -17.22
CA VAL A 211 -16.35 -16.53 -17.42
C VAL A 211 -15.41 -15.32 -17.47
N LYS A 212 -15.82 -14.16 -18.03
CA LYS A 212 -14.98 -12.95 -18.04
C LYS A 212 -14.90 -12.25 -16.67
N MET A 213 -15.94 -12.38 -15.84
CA MET A 213 -15.97 -11.81 -14.48
C MET A 213 -14.99 -12.46 -13.49
N ILE A 214 -14.51 -13.69 -13.75
CA ILE A 214 -13.67 -14.44 -12.80
C ILE A 214 -12.16 -14.25 -13.06
N VAL A 215 -11.74 -13.82 -14.25
CA VAL A 215 -10.31 -13.87 -14.65
C VAL A 215 -9.46 -12.77 -13.97
N GLY A 216 -10.04 -11.61 -13.64
CA GLY A 216 -9.33 -10.51 -12.99
C GLY A 216 -9.00 -10.74 -11.51
N THR A 217 -9.70 -11.65 -10.82
CA THR A 217 -9.49 -11.90 -9.38
C THR A 217 -8.41 -12.96 -9.11
N ALA A 218 -8.17 -13.89 -10.04
CA ALA A 218 -7.22 -15.00 -9.82
C ALA A 218 -5.77 -14.71 -10.24
N LEU A 219 -5.54 -13.76 -11.16
CA LEU A 219 -4.20 -13.43 -11.66
C LEU A 219 -3.48 -12.31 -10.91
N GLY A 220 -4.22 -11.40 -10.26
CA GLY A 220 -3.64 -10.35 -9.40
C GLY A 220 -2.89 -10.95 -8.20
N ASP A 221 -3.49 -11.95 -7.54
CA ASP A 221 -2.87 -12.68 -6.43
C ASP A 221 -1.69 -13.55 -6.90
N ALA A 222 -1.77 -14.12 -8.11
CA ALA A 222 -0.73 -14.97 -8.67
C ALA A 222 0.51 -14.18 -9.16
N LEU A 223 0.35 -12.99 -9.75
CA LEU A 223 1.49 -12.14 -10.13
C LEU A 223 2.17 -11.50 -8.91
N GLY A 224 1.41 -11.13 -7.87
CA GLY A 224 1.96 -10.69 -6.58
C GLY A 224 2.78 -11.78 -5.88
N ALA A 225 2.28 -13.02 -5.89
CA ALA A 225 2.99 -14.18 -5.34
C ALA A 225 4.19 -14.63 -6.20
N ALA A 226 4.09 -14.56 -7.54
CA ALA A 226 5.17 -14.92 -8.45
C ALA A 226 6.35 -13.94 -8.35
N ARG A 227 6.10 -12.64 -8.12
CA ARG A 227 7.16 -11.64 -7.92
C ARG A 227 7.91 -11.84 -6.59
N ARG A 228 7.23 -12.35 -5.55
CA ARG A 228 7.90 -12.81 -4.30
C ARG A 228 8.67 -14.12 -4.49
N LEU A 229 8.22 -15.04 -5.34
CA LEU A 229 8.95 -16.30 -5.63
C LEU A 229 10.20 -16.11 -6.50
N ILE A 230 10.19 -15.13 -7.42
CA ILE A 230 11.37 -14.79 -8.23
C ILE A 230 12.43 -14.10 -7.36
N HIS A 231 12.04 -13.23 -6.43
CA HIS A 231 12.98 -12.64 -5.46
C HIS A 231 13.52 -13.67 -4.46
N LEU A 232 12.71 -14.60 -3.93
CA LEU A 232 13.20 -15.67 -3.06
C LEU A 232 14.15 -16.65 -3.78
N ARG A 233 13.92 -16.95 -5.07
CA ARG A 233 14.85 -17.79 -5.86
C ARG A 233 16.19 -17.09 -6.13
N GLN A 234 16.21 -15.77 -6.31
CA GLN A 234 17.45 -15.01 -6.45
C GLN A 234 18.22 -14.90 -5.12
N VAL A 235 17.53 -14.72 -3.99
CA VAL A 235 18.15 -14.69 -2.66
C VAL A 235 18.73 -16.06 -2.27
N ILE A 236 17.98 -17.16 -2.49
CA ILE A 236 18.45 -18.53 -2.20
C ILE A 236 19.59 -18.96 -3.14
N SER A 237 19.59 -18.51 -4.40
CA SER A 237 20.68 -18.78 -5.35
C SER A 237 21.98 -18.05 -4.97
N ASN A 238 21.89 -16.80 -4.48
CA ASN A 238 23.05 -16.04 -4.04
C ASN A 238 23.62 -16.55 -2.70
N GLU A 239 22.77 -17.02 -1.77
CA GLU A 239 23.24 -17.63 -0.52
C GLU A 239 23.89 -19.01 -0.72
N ARG A 240 23.49 -19.76 -1.76
CA ARG A 240 24.10 -21.06 -2.09
C ARG A 240 25.49 -20.89 -2.73
N LEU A 241 25.68 -19.85 -3.55
CA LEU A 241 26.99 -19.53 -4.16
C LEU A 241 27.99 -18.94 -3.16
N ALA A 242 27.53 -18.31 -2.07
CA ALA A 242 28.41 -17.79 -1.01
C ALA A 242 28.88 -18.88 -0.02
N ARG A 243 28.17 -20.02 0.08
CA ARG A 243 28.51 -21.13 0.98
C ARG A 243 29.57 -22.10 0.42
N ASP A 244 29.83 -22.08 -0.88
CA ASP A 244 30.75 -23.02 -1.54
C ASP A 244 32.23 -22.54 -1.55
N PHE A 245 32.56 -21.45 -0.84
CA PHE A 245 33.89 -20.82 -0.92
C PHE A 245 34.64 -20.67 0.42
N TRP A 246 34.58 -21.63 1.35
CA TRP A 246 35.54 -21.68 2.48
C TRP A 246 35.96 -23.11 2.88
N PHE A 247 37.23 -23.41 2.57
CA PHE A 247 38.22 -24.31 3.20
C PHE A 247 37.75 -25.62 3.88
N ALA A 248 38.17 -26.75 3.29
CA ALA A 248 38.39 -28.01 4.00
C ALA A 248 39.85 -28.09 4.47
N PRO A 249 40.14 -28.32 5.77
CA PRO A 249 41.40 -28.91 6.19
C PRO A 249 41.25 -30.44 6.22
N THR A 250 42.11 -31.09 5.46
CA THR A 250 42.37 -32.54 5.50
C THR A 250 42.75 -32.99 6.90
N CYS A 251 42.13 -34.05 7.41
CA CYS A 251 42.74 -34.89 8.43
C CYS A 251 42.57 -36.36 8.04
N SER A 252 43.69 -37.06 7.89
CA SER A 252 43.78 -38.48 7.58
C SER A 252 44.70 -39.15 8.61
N TYR A 253 44.34 -40.40 8.92
CA TYR A 253 45.11 -41.46 9.58
C TYR A 253 44.98 -41.67 11.09
N CYS A 254 44.43 -42.86 11.42
CA CYS A 254 44.99 -43.79 12.41
C CYS A 254 46.43 -44.16 12.03
#